data_AF-A0A7S1XV93-F1
#
_entry.id   AF-A0A7S1XV93-F1
#
_cell.length_a   1.000
_cell.length_b   1.000
_cell.length_c   1.000
_cell.angle_alpha   90.00
_cell.angle_beta   90.00
_cell.angle_gamma   90.00
#
_symmetry.space_group_name_H-M   'P 1'
#
loop_
_entity.id
_entity.type
_entity.pdbx_description
1 polymer ?
#
loop_
_entity_poly.entity_id
_entity_poly.type
_entity_poly.pdbx_seq_one_letter_code
_entity_poly.pdbx_strand_id
1 'polypeptide(L)'
;MALAQPALEHVADADMTSGELARFLTRLGLQGELAPTKDTLFLAHRRFFERIPFENLSVFTSESISLDLPAIVDKVCGIDGRSNRGGYCYELNKLFAAAMAKLGFALELKSARVHLDDGETPRTPYRPPPTHIAAIVRADDELYLCDVGFGRTALYEPIVLASEAVHRNGHTRVQLRRAPMETPLGFHYENRQLWFQKEGEWKRGYSFSESEGFSYVDCVGPNLSVCAHPSSTFCQVAWVEARTAAEHWLLFGLRFTHESHVSGEEAFEVQSPEHLAYLLKQHFGIIVSEQSAIDVFAVSAMQNIDAKWTRLAVAREPHRAPVREYLAAVAGRGGGVLGAVWQALASRESLCLGVGLGLGLALSRAAATR
;
A
#
# COMPACT_ATOMS: atom_id res chain seq x y z
N MET A 1 2.20 -38.40 6.50
CA MET A 1 1.17 -37.80 7.38
C MET A 1 0.70 -36.52 6.71
N ALA A 2 -0.57 -36.44 6.32
CA ALA A 2 -1.15 -35.16 5.92
C ALA A 2 -1.06 -34.24 7.14
N LEU A 3 -0.31 -33.14 7.04
CA LEU A 3 -0.34 -32.09 8.06
C LEU A 3 -1.80 -31.66 8.20
N ALA A 4 -2.34 -31.74 9.42
CA ALA A 4 -3.66 -31.22 9.70
C ALA A 4 -3.71 -29.76 9.20
N GLN A 5 -4.66 -29.44 8.34
CA GLN A 5 -4.82 -28.06 7.88
C GLN A 5 -5.06 -27.18 9.12
N PRO A 6 -4.39 -26.02 9.23
CA PRO A 6 -4.59 -25.15 10.38
C PRO A 6 -6.09 -24.81 10.49
N ALA A 7 -6.60 -24.89 11.71
CA ALA A 7 -7.94 -24.41 12.03
C ALA A 7 -7.91 -22.89 11.81
N LEU A 8 -8.51 -22.43 10.71
CA LEU A 8 -8.76 -21.00 10.54
C LEU A 8 -9.86 -20.63 11.52
N GLU A 9 -9.48 -20.02 12.63
CA GLU A 9 -10.42 -19.42 13.56
C GLU A 9 -10.84 -18.05 13.00
N HIS A 10 -12.13 -17.72 13.08
CA HIS A 10 -12.61 -16.40 12.68
C HIS A 10 -11.80 -15.31 13.42
N VAL A 11 -11.15 -14.42 12.66
CA VAL A 11 -10.41 -13.29 13.21
C VAL A 11 -11.37 -12.44 14.07
N ALA A 12 -11.08 -12.33 15.37
CA ALA A 12 -11.91 -11.60 16.33
C ALA A 12 -12.07 -10.09 16.02
N ASP A 13 -11.25 -9.53 15.13
CA ASP A 13 -11.28 -8.13 14.68
C ASP A 13 -12.17 -7.89 13.43
N ALA A 14 -13.02 -8.87 13.06
CA ALA A 14 -13.85 -8.86 11.85
C ALA A 14 -15.32 -8.45 12.09
N ASP A 15 -15.61 -7.61 13.08
CA ASP A 15 -16.97 -7.17 13.45
C ASP A 15 -17.58 -6.18 12.44
N MET A 16 -17.72 -6.61 11.18
CA MET A 16 -18.45 -5.87 10.15
C MET A 16 -19.96 -6.00 10.38
N THR A 17 -20.66 -4.87 10.40
CA THR A 17 -22.12 -4.81 10.45
C THR A 17 -22.75 -5.19 9.10
N SER A 18 -24.02 -5.57 9.10
CA SER A 18 -24.74 -5.86 7.83
C SER A 18 -24.87 -4.62 6.94
N GLY A 19 -24.95 -3.43 7.54
CA GLY A 19 -24.95 -2.15 6.81
C GLY A 19 -23.62 -1.90 6.11
N GLU A 20 -22.50 -2.11 6.79
CA GLU A 20 -21.16 -1.99 6.20
C GLU A 20 -20.94 -3.00 5.07
N LEU A 21 -21.38 -4.25 5.25
CA LEU A 21 -21.34 -5.25 4.19
C LEU A 21 -22.14 -4.79 2.96
N ALA A 22 -23.33 -4.23 3.14
CA ALA A 22 -24.14 -3.74 2.03
C ALA A 22 -23.44 -2.61 1.25
N ARG A 23 -22.77 -1.70 1.96
CA ARG A 23 -21.95 -0.63 1.34
C ARG A 23 -20.78 -1.22 0.56
N PHE A 24 -20.09 -2.21 1.13
CA PHE A 24 -19.00 -2.92 0.48
C PHE A 24 -19.44 -3.65 -0.79
N LEU A 25 -20.52 -4.43 -0.74
CA LEU A 25 -21.05 -5.13 -1.92
C LEU A 25 -21.48 -4.14 -3.01
N THR A 26 -22.11 -3.03 -2.62
CA THR A 26 -22.44 -1.93 -3.55
C THR A 26 -21.19 -1.35 -4.20
N ARG A 27 -20.10 -1.14 -3.42
CA ARG A 27 -18.81 -0.66 -3.91
C ARG A 27 -18.18 -1.61 -4.94
N LEU A 28 -18.37 -2.92 -4.77
CA LEU A 28 -17.97 -3.96 -5.72
C LEU A 28 -18.94 -4.15 -6.90
N GLY A 29 -20.11 -3.50 -6.86
CA GLY A 29 -21.18 -3.73 -7.84
C GLY A 29 -21.73 -5.14 -7.80
N LEU A 30 -21.81 -5.71 -6.59
CA LEU A 30 -22.41 -6.99 -6.28
C LEU A 30 -23.74 -6.75 -5.57
N GLN A 31 -24.70 -7.65 -5.79
CA GLN A 31 -26.03 -7.59 -5.22
C GLN A 31 -26.49 -9.01 -4.87
N GLY A 32 -27.45 -9.11 -3.95
CA GLY A 32 -28.04 -10.38 -3.53
C GLY A 32 -27.30 -11.06 -2.38
N GLU A 33 -27.81 -12.22 -2.00
CA GLU A 33 -27.20 -13.08 -0.98
C GLU A 33 -26.07 -13.90 -1.61
N LEU A 34 -24.85 -13.67 -1.14
CA LEU A 34 -23.67 -14.39 -1.61
C LEU A 34 -23.29 -15.47 -0.60
N ALA A 35 -23.24 -16.72 -1.03
CA ALA A 35 -22.79 -17.84 -0.21
C ALA A 35 -21.26 -17.91 -0.14
N PRO A 36 -20.65 -18.47 0.93
CA PRO A 36 -19.20 -18.55 1.09
C PRO A 36 -18.56 -19.67 0.24
N THR A 37 -18.69 -19.55 -1.08
CA THR A 37 -18.16 -20.49 -2.08
C THR A 37 -16.93 -19.94 -2.77
N LYS A 38 -16.18 -20.80 -3.47
CA LYS A 38 -15.04 -20.39 -4.30
C LYS A 38 -15.45 -19.33 -5.33
N ASP A 39 -16.58 -19.53 -6.00
CA ASP A 39 -17.06 -18.61 -7.03
C ASP A 39 -17.31 -17.20 -6.47
N THR A 40 -17.91 -17.11 -5.28
CA THR A 40 -18.10 -15.84 -4.57
C THR A 40 -16.77 -15.19 -4.24
N LEU A 41 -15.81 -15.94 -3.71
CA LEU A 41 -14.48 -15.43 -3.34
C LEU A 41 -13.75 -14.85 -4.56
N PHE A 42 -13.73 -15.59 -5.67
CA PHE A 42 -13.07 -15.16 -6.91
C PHE A 42 -13.79 -13.98 -7.58
N LEU A 43 -15.12 -13.96 -7.54
CA LEU A 43 -15.91 -12.83 -8.04
C LEU A 43 -15.63 -11.57 -7.21
N ALA A 44 -15.67 -11.66 -5.89
CA ALA A 44 -15.41 -10.53 -4.99
C ALA A 44 -13.99 -9.99 -5.18
N HIS A 45 -12.99 -10.85 -5.28
CA HIS A 45 -11.59 -10.46 -5.47
C HIS A 45 -11.39 -9.67 -6.77
N ARG A 46 -11.89 -10.19 -7.90
CA ARG A 46 -11.79 -9.49 -9.21
C ARG A 46 -12.50 -8.14 -9.19
N ARG A 47 -13.71 -8.10 -8.64
CA ARG A 47 -14.48 -6.86 -8.53
C ARG A 47 -13.82 -5.84 -7.61
N PHE A 48 -13.10 -6.28 -6.58
CA PHE A 48 -12.32 -5.40 -5.74
C PHE A 48 -11.25 -4.68 -6.56
N PHE A 49 -10.44 -5.43 -7.31
CA PHE A 49 -9.40 -4.83 -8.16
C PHE A 49 -9.92 -3.88 -9.21
N GLU A 50 -11.03 -4.24 -9.86
CA GLU A 50 -11.62 -3.45 -10.92
C GLU A 50 -12.26 -2.15 -10.45
N ARG A 51 -12.55 -2.03 -9.15
CA ARG A 51 -13.36 -0.91 -8.63
C ARG A 51 -12.69 -0.11 -7.54
N ILE A 52 -11.88 -0.72 -6.69
CA ILE A 52 -11.25 -0.07 -5.56
C ILE A 52 -9.77 0.14 -5.88
N PRO A 53 -9.32 1.40 -6.05
CA PRO A 53 -7.92 1.66 -6.34
C PRO A 53 -7.06 1.41 -5.10
N PHE A 54 -5.80 1.06 -5.35
CA PHE A 54 -4.75 1.15 -4.34
C PHE A 54 -4.23 2.59 -4.31
N GLU A 55 -4.06 3.18 -3.12
CA GLU A 55 -3.55 4.55 -2.98
C GLU A 55 -2.97 4.84 -1.59
N ASN A 56 -2.04 5.79 -1.52
CA ASN A 56 -1.48 6.31 -0.27
C ASN A 56 -1.63 7.84 -0.11
N LEU A 57 -2.63 8.44 -0.75
CA LEU A 57 -2.78 9.90 -0.81
C LEU A 57 -3.01 10.53 0.57
N SER A 58 -3.62 9.79 1.50
CA SER A 58 -3.79 10.25 2.89
C SER A 58 -2.44 10.49 3.60
N VAL A 59 -1.33 9.90 3.14
CA VAL A 59 0.02 10.16 3.71
C VAL A 59 0.49 11.59 3.43
N PHE A 60 0.04 12.18 2.33
CA PHE A 60 0.49 13.51 1.89
C PHE A 60 -0.48 14.63 2.28
N THR A 61 -1.70 14.27 2.68
CA THR A 61 -2.78 15.21 3.00
C THR A 61 -3.00 15.29 4.51
N SER A 62 -3.94 16.12 4.96
CA SER A 62 -4.30 16.25 6.38
C SER A 62 -5.26 15.14 6.87
N GLU A 63 -5.50 14.11 6.06
CA GLU A 63 -6.41 13.03 6.41
C GLU A 63 -5.76 12.05 7.39
N SER A 64 -6.53 11.59 8.37
CA SER A 64 -6.08 10.52 9.26
C SER A 64 -6.08 9.17 8.55
N ILE A 65 -5.05 8.37 8.80
CA ILE A 65 -5.00 6.97 8.35
C ILE A 65 -5.40 6.11 9.54
N SER A 66 -6.60 5.54 9.46
CA SER A 66 -7.17 4.72 10.53
C SER A 66 -7.04 3.24 10.24
N LEU A 67 -6.77 2.47 11.28
CA LEU A 67 -6.83 1.01 11.27
C LEU A 67 -8.19 0.49 11.78
N ASP A 68 -9.10 1.39 12.17
CA ASP A 68 -10.44 1.07 12.62
C ASP A 68 -11.35 0.68 11.43
N LEU A 69 -12.11 -0.41 11.57
CA LEU A 69 -12.89 -0.95 10.45
C LEU A 69 -13.98 0.02 9.97
N PRO A 70 -14.84 0.61 10.84
CA PRO A 70 -15.80 1.63 10.42
C PRO A 70 -15.17 2.78 9.65
N ALA A 71 -14.05 3.32 10.12
CA ALA A 71 -13.34 4.40 9.44
C ALA A 71 -12.82 3.97 8.05
N ILE A 72 -12.32 2.74 7.92
CA ILE A 72 -11.90 2.17 6.63
C ILE A 72 -13.11 2.01 5.69
N VAL A 73 -14.25 1.51 6.18
CA VAL A 73 -15.46 1.37 5.35
C VAL A 73 -15.97 2.74 4.91
N ASP A 74 -15.98 3.74 5.79
CA ASP A 74 -16.40 5.10 5.46
C ASP A 74 -15.49 5.72 4.41
N LYS A 75 -14.17 5.52 4.52
CA LYS A 75 -13.21 5.97 3.50
C LYS A 75 -13.42 5.25 2.17
N VAL A 76 -13.38 3.92 2.14
CA VAL A 76 -13.28 3.13 0.89
C VAL A 76 -14.64 2.89 0.22
N CYS A 77 -15.69 2.69 1.01
CA CYS A 77 -17.04 2.42 0.51
C CYS A 77 -17.91 3.67 0.54
N GLY A 78 -17.72 4.59 1.48
CA GLY A 78 -18.57 5.77 1.64
C GLY A 78 -19.92 5.42 2.27
N ILE A 79 -20.83 6.39 2.34
CA ILE A 79 -22.15 6.21 2.97
C ILE A 79 -23.08 5.34 2.10
N ASP A 80 -22.98 5.48 0.78
CA ASP A 80 -23.86 4.85 -0.21
C ASP A 80 -23.16 3.73 -1.02
N GLY A 81 -21.93 3.35 -0.64
CA GLY A 81 -21.13 2.38 -1.38
C GLY A 81 -20.49 2.94 -2.65
N ARG A 82 -20.45 4.26 -2.85
CA ARG A 82 -19.89 4.91 -4.05
C ARG A 82 -18.74 5.87 -3.76
N SER A 83 -17.99 5.66 -2.67
CA SER A 83 -16.82 6.48 -2.37
C SER A 83 -15.81 6.50 -3.51
N ASN A 84 -15.19 7.66 -3.68
CA ASN A 84 -14.13 7.95 -4.64
C ASN A 84 -12.74 7.87 -3.99
N ARG A 85 -12.52 6.84 -3.16
CA ARG A 85 -11.25 6.59 -2.48
C ARG A 85 -10.88 5.12 -2.47
N GLY A 86 -9.63 4.87 -2.13
CA GLY A 86 -9.04 3.55 -1.95
C GLY A 86 -8.29 3.49 -0.63
N GLY A 87 -7.19 2.75 -0.63
CA GLY A 87 -6.25 2.70 0.48
C GLY A 87 -5.06 1.82 0.12
N TYR A 88 -4.25 1.49 1.12
CA TYR A 88 -3.14 0.55 0.96
C TYR A 88 -3.36 -0.78 1.70
N CYS A 89 -2.34 -1.63 1.76
CA CYS A 89 -2.44 -3.03 2.21
C CYS A 89 -3.22 -3.22 3.52
N TYR A 90 -2.96 -2.41 4.55
CA TYR A 90 -3.65 -2.53 5.83
C TYR A 90 -5.15 -2.26 5.70
N GLU A 91 -5.52 -1.14 5.08
CA GLU A 91 -6.92 -0.75 4.90
C GLU A 91 -7.67 -1.75 3.99
N LEU A 92 -7.09 -2.08 2.83
CA LEU A 92 -7.76 -2.88 1.81
C LEU A 92 -7.90 -4.34 2.21
N ASN A 93 -6.83 -4.97 2.73
CA ASN A 93 -6.91 -6.38 3.14
C ASN A 93 -7.74 -6.56 4.42
N LYS A 94 -7.76 -5.57 5.34
CA LYS A 94 -8.71 -5.60 6.48
C LYS A 94 -10.16 -5.52 6.00
N LEU A 95 -10.47 -4.56 5.13
CA LEU A 95 -11.82 -4.40 4.60
C LEU A 95 -12.31 -5.68 3.91
N PHE A 96 -11.47 -6.26 3.04
CA PHE A 96 -11.80 -7.49 2.34
C PHE A 96 -11.97 -8.67 3.30
N ALA A 97 -11.03 -8.88 4.22
CA ALA A 97 -11.10 -9.95 5.20
C ALA A 97 -12.36 -9.85 6.09
N ALA A 98 -12.68 -8.65 6.58
CA ALA A 98 -13.88 -8.44 7.39
C ALA A 98 -15.18 -8.72 6.61
N ALA A 99 -15.24 -8.32 5.33
CA ALA A 99 -16.38 -8.63 4.47
C ALA A 99 -16.53 -10.12 4.18
N MET A 100 -15.42 -10.82 3.88
CA MET A 100 -15.46 -12.27 3.65
C MET A 100 -15.85 -13.03 4.93
N ALA A 101 -15.31 -12.63 6.09
CA ALA A 101 -15.72 -13.20 7.37
C ALA A 101 -17.23 -13.00 7.61
N LYS A 102 -17.77 -11.81 7.29
CA LYS A 102 -19.20 -11.53 7.41
C LYS A 102 -20.09 -12.34 6.47
N LEU A 103 -19.58 -12.72 5.29
CA LEU A 103 -20.23 -13.65 4.37
C LEU A 103 -20.14 -15.11 4.80
N GLY A 104 -19.42 -15.41 5.91
CA GLY A 104 -19.31 -16.75 6.48
C GLY A 104 -18.07 -17.53 6.04
N PHE A 105 -17.09 -16.89 5.40
CA PHE A 105 -15.82 -17.55 5.11
C PHE A 105 -14.97 -17.71 6.38
N ALA A 106 -14.33 -18.86 6.54
CA ALA A 106 -13.27 -19.05 7.52
C ALA A 106 -11.95 -18.52 6.93
N LEU A 107 -11.25 -17.65 7.66
CA LEU A 107 -10.04 -17.00 7.17
C LEU A 107 -9.14 -16.54 8.30
N GLU A 108 -7.90 -16.24 7.95
CA GLU A 108 -6.92 -15.61 8.82
C GLU A 108 -6.10 -14.59 8.02
N LEU A 109 -5.81 -13.44 8.61
CA LEU A 109 -4.83 -12.51 8.07
C LEU A 109 -3.42 -13.02 8.39
N LYS A 110 -2.43 -12.69 7.56
CA LYS A 110 -1.03 -13.06 7.75
C LYS A 110 -0.15 -11.85 7.59
N SER A 111 0.82 -11.74 8.50
CA SER A 111 1.89 -10.75 8.41
C SER A 111 2.89 -11.17 7.34
N ALA A 112 3.23 -10.25 6.44
CA ALA A 112 4.06 -10.51 5.27
C ALA A 112 5.20 -9.49 5.15
N ARG A 113 6.30 -9.95 4.57
CA ARG A 113 7.54 -9.19 4.36
C ARG A 113 7.73 -8.95 2.89
N VAL A 114 7.74 -7.69 2.48
CA VAL A 114 7.92 -7.29 1.09
C VAL A 114 9.39 -7.39 0.72
N HIS A 115 9.69 -8.08 -0.38
CA HIS A 115 11.02 -8.17 -0.94
C HIS A 115 11.15 -7.11 -2.03
N LEU A 116 12.12 -6.21 -1.88
CA LEU A 116 12.44 -5.19 -2.90
C LEU A 116 13.50 -5.69 -3.91
N ASP A 117 13.85 -6.98 -3.83
CA ASP A 117 14.93 -7.57 -4.62
C ASP A 117 14.49 -7.96 -6.04
N ASP A 118 15.38 -7.75 -6.99
CA ASP A 118 15.22 -8.06 -8.39
C ASP A 118 15.82 -9.43 -8.76
N GLY A 119 15.55 -10.50 -8.01
CA GLY A 119 15.96 -11.85 -8.42
C GLY A 119 16.17 -12.86 -7.29
N GLU A 120 16.86 -13.95 -7.62
CA GLU A 120 17.15 -15.08 -6.73
C GLU A 120 18.20 -14.76 -5.66
N THR A 121 19.13 -13.87 -5.94
CA THR A 121 20.11 -13.37 -4.96
C THR A 121 19.59 -12.09 -4.29
N PRO A 122 19.43 -12.05 -2.96
CA PRO A 122 19.07 -10.84 -2.26
C PRO A 122 20.11 -9.74 -2.47
N ARG A 123 19.68 -8.52 -2.85
CA ARG A 123 20.59 -7.36 -2.87
C ARG A 123 20.91 -6.89 -1.46
N THR A 124 20.05 -7.23 -0.51
CA THR A 124 20.24 -6.93 0.91
C THR A 124 20.28 -8.24 1.70
N PRO A 125 21.27 -8.46 2.57
CA PRO A 125 21.33 -9.64 3.44
C PRO A 125 20.32 -9.58 4.59
N TYR A 126 19.50 -8.52 4.67
CA TYR A 126 18.64 -8.24 5.81
C TYR A 126 17.21 -8.70 5.54
N ARG A 127 16.64 -9.43 6.50
CA ARG A 127 15.22 -9.83 6.49
C ARG A 127 14.35 -8.56 6.54
N PRO A 128 13.55 -8.22 5.50
CA PRO A 128 12.78 -6.99 5.51
C PRO A 128 11.73 -7.01 6.64
N PRO A 129 11.35 -5.84 7.19
CA PRO A 129 10.34 -5.76 8.23
C PRO A 129 8.97 -6.26 7.69
N PRO A 130 8.08 -6.76 8.57
CA PRO A 130 6.79 -7.29 8.16
C PRO A 130 5.78 -6.16 7.99
N THR A 131 5.89 -5.43 6.88
CA THR A 131 5.10 -4.22 6.59
C THR A 131 3.97 -4.45 5.60
N HIS A 132 3.54 -5.71 5.42
CA HIS A 132 2.43 -6.07 4.54
C HIS A 132 1.53 -7.09 5.23
N ILE A 133 0.28 -7.17 4.78
CA ILE A 133 -0.65 -8.22 5.22
C ILE A 133 -1.34 -8.84 4.01
N ALA A 134 -1.68 -10.12 4.11
CA ALA A 134 -2.50 -10.85 3.13
C ALA A 134 -3.49 -11.75 3.89
N ALA A 135 -4.48 -12.33 3.21
CA ALA A 135 -5.44 -13.24 3.81
C ALA A 135 -5.28 -14.66 3.30
N ILE A 136 -5.41 -15.65 4.18
CA ILE A 136 -5.66 -17.04 3.82
C ILE A 136 -7.14 -17.31 4.06
N VAL A 137 -7.87 -17.68 3.01
CA VAL A 137 -9.32 -17.88 3.04
C VAL A 137 -9.64 -19.31 2.65
N ARG A 138 -10.51 -19.98 3.41
CA ARG A 138 -11.06 -21.29 3.08
C ARG A 138 -12.31 -21.16 2.23
N ALA A 139 -12.34 -21.83 1.09
CA ALA A 139 -13.51 -21.93 0.22
C ALA A 139 -13.55 -23.32 -0.42
N ASP A 140 -14.71 -23.99 -0.41
CA ASP A 140 -14.93 -25.32 -1.00
C ASP A 140 -13.79 -26.32 -0.70
N ASP A 141 -13.44 -26.46 0.59
CA ASP A 141 -12.38 -27.34 1.16
C ASP A 141 -10.92 -27.00 0.82
N GLU A 142 -10.67 -25.94 0.06
CA GLU A 142 -9.32 -25.47 -0.27
C GLU A 142 -8.95 -24.17 0.47
N LEU A 143 -7.65 -23.95 0.63
CA LEU A 143 -7.09 -22.71 1.16
C LEU A 143 -6.56 -21.85 0.02
N TYR A 144 -6.96 -20.59 0.00
CA TYR A 144 -6.56 -19.61 -0.99
C TYR A 144 -5.79 -18.46 -0.34
N LEU A 145 -4.65 -18.10 -0.93
CA LEU A 145 -4.01 -16.81 -0.68
C LEU A 145 -4.78 -15.73 -1.43
N CYS A 146 -5.34 -14.80 -0.68
CA CYS A 146 -6.05 -13.61 -1.17
C CYS A 146 -5.25 -12.37 -0.77
N ASP A 147 -5.08 -11.44 -1.70
CA ASP A 147 -4.40 -10.19 -1.44
C ASP A 147 -4.89 -9.12 -2.41
N VAL A 148 -5.69 -8.20 -1.87
CA VAL A 148 -6.26 -7.06 -2.60
C VAL A 148 -5.49 -5.76 -2.37
N GLY A 149 -4.34 -5.83 -1.67
CA GLY A 149 -3.70 -4.67 -1.07
C GLY A 149 -2.21 -4.50 -1.39
N PHE A 150 -1.58 -5.37 -2.19
CA PHE A 150 -0.14 -5.31 -2.47
C PHE A 150 0.29 -4.28 -3.53
N GLY A 151 -0.64 -3.62 -4.22
CA GLY A 151 -0.33 -2.68 -5.32
C GLY A 151 0.12 -3.39 -6.60
N ARG A 152 1.23 -2.96 -7.22
CA ARG A 152 1.67 -3.32 -8.59
C ARG A 152 1.59 -4.80 -8.91
N THR A 153 1.86 -5.67 -7.95
CA THR A 153 1.96 -7.11 -8.15
C THR A 153 0.96 -7.89 -7.30
N ALA A 154 -0.09 -7.21 -6.83
CA ALA A 154 -1.20 -7.84 -6.15
C ALA A 154 -1.90 -8.84 -7.07
N LEU A 155 -2.39 -9.91 -6.44
CA LEU A 155 -3.06 -11.01 -7.11
C LEU A 155 -4.38 -10.50 -7.69
N TYR A 156 -4.60 -10.51 -9.00
CA TYR A 156 -5.92 -10.26 -9.57
C TYR A 156 -6.97 -11.31 -9.12
N GLU A 157 -6.55 -12.58 -8.98
CA GLU A 157 -7.40 -13.68 -8.47
C GLU A 157 -6.73 -14.42 -7.30
N PRO A 158 -7.51 -15.01 -6.36
CA PRO A 158 -6.95 -15.86 -5.32
C PRO A 158 -6.16 -17.05 -5.90
N ILE A 159 -5.10 -17.49 -5.22
CA ILE A 159 -4.31 -18.66 -5.63
C ILE A 159 -4.33 -19.75 -4.57
N VAL A 160 -4.37 -21.02 -5.00
CA VAL A 160 -4.40 -22.17 -4.09
C VAL A 160 -3.10 -22.23 -3.28
N LEU A 161 -3.20 -22.14 -1.95
CA LEU A 161 -2.06 -22.04 -1.03
C LEU A 161 -1.12 -23.26 -1.09
N ALA A 162 -1.69 -24.45 -1.33
CA ALA A 162 -0.95 -25.70 -1.43
C ALA A 162 -0.26 -25.89 -2.80
N SER A 163 -0.61 -25.10 -3.81
CA SER A 163 -0.10 -25.27 -5.17
C SER A 163 1.22 -24.52 -5.38
N GLU A 164 2.24 -25.23 -5.84
CA GLU A 164 3.50 -24.65 -6.33
C GLU A 164 3.54 -24.49 -7.85
N ALA A 165 2.44 -24.79 -8.55
CA ALA A 165 2.31 -24.56 -9.99
C ALA A 165 2.38 -23.07 -10.36
N VAL A 166 2.78 -22.79 -11.60
CA VAL A 166 2.71 -21.45 -12.19
C VAL A 166 1.27 -21.15 -12.59
N HIS A 167 0.72 -20.05 -12.07
CA HIS A 167 -0.64 -19.59 -12.34
C HIS A 167 -0.62 -18.32 -13.18
N ARG A 168 -1.49 -18.23 -14.18
CA ARG A 168 -1.78 -16.95 -14.82
C ARG A 168 -2.73 -16.18 -13.90
N ASN A 169 -2.37 -14.95 -13.57
CA ASN A 169 -3.12 -14.14 -12.62
C ASN A 169 -3.25 -12.71 -13.18
N GLY A 170 -4.36 -12.46 -13.86
CA GLY A 170 -4.47 -11.34 -14.79
C GLY A 170 -3.41 -11.43 -15.89
N HIS A 171 -2.51 -10.45 -15.95
CA HIS A 171 -1.46 -10.33 -16.97
C HIS A 171 -0.13 -10.94 -16.59
N THR A 172 0.06 -11.20 -15.30
CA THR A 172 1.30 -11.72 -14.78
C THR A 172 1.19 -13.23 -14.57
N ARG A 173 2.34 -13.88 -14.45
CA ARG A 173 2.43 -15.26 -13.98
C ARG A 173 2.93 -15.22 -12.55
N VAL A 174 2.25 -15.94 -11.68
CA VAL A 174 2.60 -16.01 -10.26
C VAL A 174 2.88 -17.44 -9.85
N GLN A 175 3.66 -17.61 -8.79
CA GLN A 175 3.98 -18.91 -8.23
C GLN A 175 4.17 -18.77 -6.72
N LEU A 176 3.62 -19.71 -5.95
CA LEU A 176 4.00 -19.88 -4.55
C LEU A 176 5.17 -20.84 -4.45
N ARG A 177 6.18 -20.47 -3.65
CA ARG A 177 7.34 -21.30 -3.37
C ARG A 177 7.50 -21.45 -1.86
N ARG A 178 7.97 -22.62 -1.43
CA ARG A 178 8.53 -22.83 -0.09
C ARG A 178 9.97 -22.38 -0.06
N ALA A 179 10.37 -21.68 0.99
CA ALA A 179 11.78 -21.49 1.28
C ALA A 179 12.06 -21.69 2.78
N PRO A 180 13.20 -22.30 3.12
CA PRO A 180 13.63 -22.36 4.50
C PRO A 180 13.96 -20.94 4.98
N MET A 181 13.57 -20.65 6.22
CA MET A 181 14.02 -19.47 6.94
C MET A 181 14.66 -19.87 8.25
N GLU A 182 15.70 -19.13 8.62
CA GLU A 182 16.37 -19.24 9.90
C GLU A 182 16.18 -17.94 10.68
N THR A 183 15.81 -18.06 11.95
CA THR A 183 15.80 -16.92 12.88
C THR A 183 17.22 -16.58 13.32
N PRO A 184 17.49 -15.36 13.82
CA PRO A 184 18.78 -15.04 14.44
C PRO A 184 19.17 -15.96 15.63
N LEU A 185 18.20 -16.72 16.16
CA LEU A 185 18.39 -17.68 17.24
C LEU A 185 18.62 -19.12 16.74
N GLY A 186 18.73 -19.35 15.43
CA GLY A 186 18.97 -20.66 14.83
C GLY A 186 17.74 -21.55 14.66
N PHE A 187 16.53 -21.04 14.96
CA PHE A 187 15.29 -21.78 14.66
C PHE A 187 14.99 -21.76 13.17
N HIS A 188 14.77 -22.94 12.60
CA HIS A 188 14.33 -23.10 11.22
C HIS A 188 12.81 -23.22 11.13
N TYR A 189 12.21 -22.53 10.16
CA TYR A 189 10.81 -22.70 9.79
C TYR A 189 10.64 -22.54 8.29
N GLU A 190 9.59 -23.13 7.73
CA GLU A 190 9.23 -22.94 6.33
C GLU A 190 8.43 -21.63 6.18
N ASN A 191 8.83 -20.79 5.24
CA ASN A 191 8.00 -19.68 4.79
C ASN A 191 7.34 -20.00 3.44
N ARG A 192 6.25 -19.27 3.15
CA ARG A 192 5.71 -19.16 1.80
C ARG A 192 6.18 -17.87 1.17
N GLN A 193 6.52 -17.93 -0.11
CA GLN A 193 6.92 -16.78 -0.91
C GLN A 193 6.03 -16.67 -2.13
N LEU A 194 5.45 -15.49 -2.34
CA LEU A 194 4.80 -15.14 -3.60
C LEU A 194 5.86 -14.62 -4.57
N TRP A 195 5.91 -15.22 -5.75
CA TRP A 195 6.75 -14.80 -6.86
C TRP A 195 5.89 -14.39 -8.04
N PHE A 196 6.33 -13.39 -8.79
CA PHE A 196 5.68 -12.94 -10.02
C PHE A 196 6.70 -12.81 -11.16
N GLN A 197 6.24 -13.01 -12.39
CA GLN A 197 7.08 -12.86 -13.58
C GLN A 197 6.95 -11.44 -14.13
N LYS A 198 8.08 -10.77 -14.33
CA LYS A 198 8.19 -9.45 -14.98
C LYS A 198 9.34 -9.50 -15.99
N GLU A 199 9.07 -9.09 -17.23
CA GLU A 199 10.09 -9.06 -18.31
C GLU A 199 10.81 -10.41 -18.50
N GLY A 200 10.08 -11.52 -18.33
CA GLY A 200 10.63 -12.88 -18.42
C GLY A 200 11.32 -13.39 -17.15
N GLU A 201 11.64 -12.52 -16.21
CA GLU A 201 12.33 -12.87 -14.97
C GLU A 201 11.38 -13.07 -13.79
N TRP A 202 11.72 -14.00 -12.89
CA TRP A 202 11.01 -14.19 -11.63
C TRP A 202 11.51 -13.20 -10.58
N LYS A 203 10.57 -12.48 -9.97
CA LYS A 203 10.83 -11.51 -8.90
C LYS A 203 10.05 -11.93 -7.66
N ARG A 204 10.64 -11.71 -6.49
CA ARG A 204 10.00 -11.98 -5.19
C ARG A 204 9.04 -10.84 -4.88
N GLY A 205 7.80 -11.16 -4.55
CA GLY A 205 6.83 -10.20 -4.03
C GLY A 205 6.96 -10.08 -2.53
N TYR A 206 6.35 -11.01 -1.80
CA TYR A 206 6.43 -11.04 -0.34
C TYR A 206 6.55 -12.46 0.18
N SER A 207 6.96 -12.59 1.44
CA SER A 207 6.96 -13.85 2.17
C SER A 207 6.19 -13.76 3.47
N PHE A 208 5.52 -14.84 3.87
CA PHE A 208 4.79 -14.93 5.13
C PHE A 208 4.98 -16.31 5.78
N SER A 209 4.73 -16.37 7.08
CA SER A 209 4.68 -17.63 7.83
C SER A 209 3.27 -18.20 7.78
N GLU A 210 3.14 -19.51 7.55
CA GLU A 210 1.84 -20.19 7.64
C GLU A 210 1.48 -20.53 9.10
N SER A 211 2.48 -20.72 9.96
CA SER A 211 2.30 -21.21 11.33
C SER A 211 2.15 -20.10 12.37
N GLU A 212 2.60 -18.88 12.07
CA GLU A 212 2.43 -17.74 12.97
C GLU A 212 0.97 -17.27 12.91
N GLY A 213 0.35 -17.14 14.09
CA GLY A 213 -0.94 -16.47 14.24
C GLY A 213 -0.82 -14.97 13.99
N PHE A 214 -1.96 -14.30 13.82
CA PHE A 214 -2.01 -12.88 13.54
C PHE A 214 -3.08 -12.17 14.36
N SER A 215 -2.74 -11.02 14.94
CA SER A 215 -3.72 -10.07 15.47
C SER A 215 -3.64 -8.76 14.69
N TYR A 216 -4.79 -8.14 14.39
CA TYR A 216 -4.76 -6.90 13.61
C TYR A 216 -4.14 -5.74 14.39
N VAL A 217 -4.14 -5.79 15.73
CA VAL A 217 -3.43 -4.81 16.57
C VAL A 217 -1.92 -4.77 16.28
N ASP A 218 -1.34 -5.89 15.83
CA ASP A 218 0.08 -5.98 15.46
C ASP A 218 0.42 -5.11 14.23
N CYS A 219 -0.59 -4.62 13.50
CA CYS A 219 -0.41 -3.70 12.40
C CYS A 219 -0.13 -2.26 12.84
N VAL A 220 -0.43 -1.86 14.09
CA VAL A 220 -0.29 -0.45 14.54
C VAL A 220 1.14 0.07 14.34
N GLY A 221 2.14 -0.67 14.82
CA GLY A 221 3.55 -0.29 14.69
C GLY A 221 4.03 -0.28 13.23
N PRO A 222 3.90 -1.39 12.48
CA PRO A 222 4.22 -1.45 11.07
C PRO A 222 3.51 -0.39 10.21
N ASN A 223 2.22 -0.14 10.44
CA ASN A 223 1.45 0.89 9.75
C ASN A 223 2.04 2.29 10.00
N LEU A 224 2.38 2.63 11.25
CA LEU A 224 3.04 3.88 11.57
C LEU A 224 4.40 4.01 10.87
N SER A 225 5.16 2.92 10.80
CA SER A 225 6.41 2.90 10.03
C SER A 225 6.16 3.15 8.55
N VAL A 226 5.12 2.55 7.97
CA VAL A 226 4.77 2.73 6.56
C VAL A 226 4.27 4.15 6.27
N CYS A 227 3.41 4.73 7.10
CA CYS A 227 2.76 6.01 6.80
C CYS A 227 3.45 7.26 7.35
N ALA A 228 4.39 7.11 8.28
CA ALA A 228 5.05 8.26 8.91
C ALA A 228 6.59 8.22 8.91
N HIS A 229 7.22 7.06 8.67
CA HIS A 229 8.68 7.01 8.72
C HIS A 229 9.30 7.62 7.45
N PRO A 230 10.25 8.57 7.55
CA PRO A 230 10.83 9.26 6.37
C PRO A 230 11.51 8.34 5.36
N SER A 231 11.96 7.15 5.79
CA SER A 231 12.55 6.14 4.89
C SER A 231 11.53 5.26 4.17
N SER A 232 10.25 5.38 4.50
CA SER A 232 9.19 4.61 3.84
C SER A 232 8.96 5.16 2.44
N THR A 233 8.94 4.29 1.44
CA THR A 233 8.55 4.65 0.06
C THR A 233 7.18 5.32 0.03
N PHE A 234 6.27 4.92 0.94
CA PHE A 234 4.93 5.50 1.02
C PHE A 234 4.92 6.95 1.51
N CYS A 235 5.94 7.39 2.23
CA CYS A 235 6.13 8.80 2.60
C CYS A 235 6.95 9.57 1.56
N GLN A 236 7.66 8.85 0.70
CA GLN A 236 8.57 9.41 -0.31
C GLN A 236 7.97 9.51 -1.70
N VAL A 237 6.85 8.84 -1.98
CA VAL A 237 6.26 8.80 -3.32
C VAL A 237 4.74 8.67 -3.22
N ALA A 238 4.03 9.58 -3.91
CA ALA A 238 2.60 9.42 -4.15
C ALA A 238 2.37 8.23 -5.07
N TRP A 239 1.62 7.24 -4.63
CA TRP A 239 1.44 5.97 -5.31
C TRP A 239 -0.05 5.67 -5.41
N VAL A 240 -0.56 5.60 -6.63
CA VAL A 240 -1.94 5.23 -6.93
C VAL A 240 -1.97 4.19 -8.04
N GLU A 241 -2.81 3.17 -7.89
CA GLU A 241 -3.03 2.17 -8.91
C GLU A 241 -4.50 1.80 -9.08
N ALA A 242 -4.89 1.55 -10.32
CA ALA A 242 -6.14 0.90 -10.68
C ALA A 242 -5.87 -0.12 -11.78
N ARG A 243 -6.57 -1.25 -11.78
CA ARG A 243 -6.33 -2.31 -12.76
C ARG A 243 -7.59 -3.08 -13.12
N THR A 244 -7.57 -3.67 -14.30
CA THR A 244 -8.52 -4.69 -14.74
C THR A 244 -7.76 -5.94 -15.21
N ALA A 245 -8.48 -6.94 -15.71
CA ALA A 245 -7.91 -8.07 -16.43
C ALA A 245 -7.30 -7.71 -17.81
N ALA A 246 -7.31 -6.45 -18.23
CA ALA A 246 -6.64 -6.01 -19.46
C ALA A 246 -5.76 -4.74 -19.32
N GLU A 247 -5.97 -3.94 -18.28
CA GLU A 247 -5.41 -2.59 -18.21
C GLU A 247 -4.80 -2.35 -16.83
N HIS A 248 -3.70 -1.60 -16.77
CA HIS A 248 -3.12 -1.14 -15.51
C HIS A 248 -2.77 0.35 -15.61
N TRP A 249 -3.36 1.15 -14.72
CA TRP A 249 -3.00 2.55 -14.54
C TRP A 249 -2.17 2.68 -13.26
N LEU A 250 -1.06 3.39 -13.37
CA LEU A 250 -0.12 3.65 -12.29
C LEU A 250 0.22 5.13 -12.26
N LEU A 251 0.06 5.75 -11.10
CA LEU A 251 0.69 7.00 -10.76
C LEU A 251 1.76 6.71 -9.72
N PHE A 252 3.02 7.04 -10.03
CA PHE A 252 4.15 6.90 -9.11
C PHE A 252 4.94 8.20 -9.09
N GLY A 253 4.77 8.98 -8.03
CA GLY A 253 5.18 10.37 -7.91
C GLY A 253 4.39 11.24 -8.88
N LEU A 254 5.10 11.88 -9.80
CA LEU A 254 4.50 12.65 -10.90
C LEU A 254 4.54 11.92 -12.24
N ARG A 255 4.88 10.63 -12.27
CA ARG A 255 4.82 9.84 -13.49
C ARG A 255 3.51 9.06 -13.56
N PHE A 256 2.72 9.33 -14.59
CA PHE A 256 1.59 8.51 -14.96
C PHE A 256 2.02 7.45 -15.98
N THR A 257 1.52 6.24 -15.85
CA THR A 257 1.77 5.13 -16.76
C THR A 257 0.47 4.35 -16.95
N HIS A 258 0.16 4.05 -18.21
CA HIS A 258 -0.95 3.22 -18.62
C HIS A 258 -0.39 2.04 -19.43
N GLU A 259 -0.52 0.84 -18.89
CA GLU A 259 -0.13 -0.41 -19.55
C GLU A 259 -1.41 -1.10 -20.09
N SER A 260 -1.52 -1.24 -21.41
CA SER A 260 -2.61 -1.93 -22.12
C SER A 260 -2.08 -3.12 -22.93
N HIS A 261 -2.84 -4.22 -23.00
CA HIS A 261 -2.50 -5.33 -23.92
C HIS A 261 -2.61 -4.96 -25.38
N VAL A 262 -3.44 -3.99 -25.72
CA VAL A 262 -3.75 -3.68 -27.11
C VAL A 262 -2.81 -2.60 -27.64
N SER A 263 -2.63 -1.52 -26.88
CA SER A 263 -1.84 -0.36 -27.30
C SER A 263 -0.42 -0.32 -26.73
N GLY A 264 -0.05 -1.23 -25.83
CA GLY A 264 1.24 -1.21 -25.16
C GLY A 264 1.28 -0.23 -23.99
N GLU A 265 2.46 0.30 -23.69
CA GLU A 265 2.68 1.25 -22.58
C GLU A 265 2.67 2.70 -23.08
N GLU A 266 1.89 3.54 -22.41
CA GLU A 266 1.97 5.00 -22.50
C GLU A 266 2.40 5.57 -21.15
N ALA A 267 3.34 6.53 -21.14
CA ALA A 267 3.77 7.19 -19.91
C ALA A 267 4.11 8.65 -20.14
N PHE A 268 3.70 9.50 -19.19
CA PHE A 268 3.96 10.94 -19.22
C PHE A 268 4.06 11.53 -17.80
N GLU A 269 4.61 12.74 -17.71
CA GLU A 269 4.73 13.47 -16.45
C GLU A 269 3.49 14.33 -16.19
N VAL A 270 3.01 14.29 -14.95
CA VAL A 270 1.96 15.16 -14.43
C VAL A 270 2.48 16.59 -14.35
N GLN A 271 1.73 17.52 -14.92
CA GLN A 271 2.20 18.89 -15.20
C GLN A 271 1.78 19.91 -14.13
N SER A 272 0.67 19.65 -13.44
CA SER A 272 0.10 20.57 -12.44
C SER A 272 -0.81 19.82 -11.46
N PRO A 273 -1.19 20.45 -10.32
CA PRO A 273 -2.21 19.93 -9.42
C PRO A 273 -3.55 19.64 -10.09
N GLU A 274 -3.98 20.46 -11.05
CA GLU A 274 -5.24 20.27 -11.79
C GLU A 274 -5.14 19.07 -12.73
N HIS A 275 -3.99 18.88 -13.38
CA HIS A 275 -3.71 17.69 -14.18
C HIS A 275 -3.72 16.43 -13.30
N LEU A 276 -3.10 16.49 -12.10
CA LEU A 276 -3.15 15.39 -11.14
C LEU A 276 -4.58 15.03 -10.75
N ALA A 277 -5.38 16.02 -10.32
CA ALA A 277 -6.77 15.82 -9.91
C ALA A 277 -7.63 15.25 -11.05
N TYR A 278 -7.40 15.72 -12.29
CA TYR A 278 -8.03 15.17 -13.48
C TYR A 278 -7.71 13.68 -13.66
N LEU A 279 -6.43 13.30 -13.64
CA LEU A 279 -6.01 11.90 -13.82
C LEU A 279 -6.56 10.99 -12.72
N LEU A 280 -6.49 11.42 -11.46
CA LEU A 280 -7.07 10.72 -10.31
C LEU A 280 -8.54 10.41 -10.53
N LYS A 281 -9.32 11.40 -10.97
CA LYS A 281 -10.76 11.24 -11.23
C LYS A 281 -11.03 10.33 -12.42
N GLN A 282 -10.36 10.55 -13.54
CA GLN A 282 -10.67 9.84 -14.79
C GLN A 282 -10.25 8.38 -14.77
N HIS A 283 -9.05 8.07 -14.27
CA HIS A 283 -8.46 6.74 -14.42
C HIS A 283 -8.54 5.89 -13.15
N PHE A 284 -8.62 6.53 -11.98
CA PHE A 284 -8.63 5.82 -10.70
C PHE A 284 -9.98 5.96 -9.97
N GLY A 285 -10.90 6.78 -10.49
CA GLY A 285 -12.17 7.07 -9.84
C GLY A 285 -11.99 7.80 -8.49
N ILE A 286 -10.84 8.46 -8.29
CA ILE A 286 -10.50 9.15 -7.06
C ILE A 286 -10.83 10.64 -7.17
N ILE A 287 -11.56 11.16 -6.18
CA ILE A 287 -11.85 12.60 -6.07
C ILE A 287 -11.15 13.12 -4.83
N VAL A 288 -10.33 14.14 -5.03
CA VAL A 288 -9.61 14.85 -3.97
C VAL A 288 -9.99 16.33 -4.00
N SER A 289 -9.80 17.01 -2.86
CA SER A 289 -9.93 18.47 -2.83
C SER A 289 -8.81 19.14 -3.63
N GLU A 290 -9.02 20.39 -4.03
CA GLU A 290 -7.99 21.21 -4.67
C GLU A 290 -6.71 21.28 -3.81
N GLN A 291 -6.86 21.52 -2.50
CA GLN A 291 -5.74 21.57 -1.57
C GLN A 291 -4.99 20.24 -1.50
N SER A 292 -5.72 19.12 -1.45
CA SER A 292 -5.10 17.78 -1.45
C SER A 292 -4.30 17.51 -2.72
N ALA A 293 -4.79 17.95 -3.88
CA ALA A 293 -4.05 17.83 -5.14
C ALA A 293 -2.78 18.69 -5.13
N ILE A 294 -2.85 19.91 -4.58
CA ILE A 294 -1.68 20.79 -4.40
C ILE A 294 -0.65 20.13 -3.47
N ASP A 295 -1.07 19.61 -2.32
CA ASP A 295 -0.18 19.00 -1.33
C ASP A 295 0.57 17.79 -1.92
N VAL A 296 -0.16 16.88 -2.56
CA VAL A 296 0.41 15.69 -3.21
C VAL A 296 1.38 16.08 -4.32
N PHE A 297 0.98 17.03 -5.18
CA PHE A 297 1.82 17.48 -6.29
C PHE A 297 3.10 18.16 -5.80
N ALA A 298 2.99 19.04 -4.80
CA ALA A 298 4.13 19.78 -4.25
C ALA A 298 5.17 18.84 -3.64
N VAL A 299 4.74 17.89 -2.80
CA VAL A 299 5.64 16.90 -2.18
C VAL A 299 6.33 16.05 -3.25
N SER A 300 5.57 15.57 -4.24
CA SER A 300 6.12 14.74 -5.33
C SER A 300 7.08 15.53 -6.23
N ALA A 301 6.81 16.81 -6.49
CA ALA A 301 7.69 17.69 -7.26
C ALA A 301 9.02 17.95 -6.54
N MET A 302 8.99 18.19 -5.23
CA MET A 302 10.19 18.38 -4.42
C MET A 302 11.06 17.13 -4.40
N GLN A 303 10.46 15.95 -4.23
CA GLN A 303 11.18 14.68 -4.23
C GLN A 303 11.85 14.40 -5.58
N ASN A 304 11.20 14.76 -6.69
CA ASN A 304 11.80 14.71 -8.02
C ASN A 304 13.01 15.65 -8.18
N ILE A 305 12.95 16.83 -7.56
CA ILE A 305 14.06 17.78 -7.55
C ILE A 305 15.23 17.23 -6.74
N ASP A 306 15.00 16.75 -5.52
CA ASP A 306 16.02 16.16 -4.64
C ASP A 306 16.68 14.91 -5.26
N ALA A 307 15.89 14.04 -5.92
CA ALA A 307 16.42 12.88 -6.63
C ALA A 307 17.30 13.28 -7.82
N LYS A 308 16.90 14.30 -8.61
CA LYS A 308 17.71 14.84 -9.70
C LYS A 308 19.01 15.47 -9.18
N TRP A 309 18.94 16.23 -8.09
CA TRP A 309 20.11 16.82 -7.46
C TRP A 309 21.04 15.79 -6.85
N THR A 310 20.53 14.77 -6.17
CA THR A 310 21.35 13.68 -5.63
C THR A 310 22.10 12.98 -6.75
N ARG A 311 21.45 12.72 -7.89
CA ARG A 311 22.10 12.16 -9.09
C ARG A 311 23.14 13.11 -9.71
N LEU A 312 22.89 14.41 -9.72
CA LEU A 312 23.84 15.43 -10.22
C LEU A 312 25.00 15.70 -9.26
N ALA A 313 24.78 15.62 -7.94
CA ALA A 313 25.77 15.80 -6.89
C ALA A 313 26.66 14.56 -6.75
N VAL A 314 26.15 13.35 -6.98
CA VAL A 314 26.99 12.15 -7.15
C VAL A 314 27.81 12.23 -8.43
N ALA A 315 27.33 12.96 -9.45
CA ALA A 315 28.04 13.16 -10.72
C ALA A 315 29.03 14.34 -10.72
N ARG A 316 29.14 15.14 -9.65
CA ARG A 316 30.07 16.29 -9.56
C ARG A 316 30.75 16.34 -8.18
N GLU A 317 32.08 16.44 -8.17
CA GLU A 317 32.90 16.55 -6.96
C GLU A 317 32.42 17.61 -5.93
N PRO A 318 32.66 17.39 -4.62
CA PRO A 318 31.84 17.89 -3.51
C PRO A 318 32.16 19.32 -3.03
N HIS A 319 32.56 20.23 -3.92
CA HIS A 319 32.92 21.59 -3.52
C HIS A 319 32.12 22.65 -4.28
N ARG A 320 30.93 22.99 -3.75
CA ARG A 320 30.36 24.36 -3.76
C ARG A 320 29.07 24.48 -2.94
N ALA A 321 29.14 25.36 -1.92
CA ALA A 321 28.13 26.09 -1.14
C ALA A 321 26.85 25.38 -0.63
N PRO A 322 26.50 25.55 0.67
CA PRO A 322 25.33 24.92 1.28
C PRO A 322 23.99 25.50 0.76
N VAL A 323 23.03 24.59 0.58
CA VAL A 323 21.64 24.72 0.11
C VAL A 323 20.90 26.01 0.54
N ARG A 324 21.23 26.59 1.70
CA ARG A 324 20.62 27.83 2.22
C ARG A 324 20.82 29.05 1.33
N GLU A 325 21.99 29.23 0.72
CA GLU A 325 22.29 30.44 -0.06
C GLU A 325 21.58 30.47 -1.42
N TYR A 326 21.31 29.29 -2.01
CA TYR A 326 20.60 29.18 -3.27
C TYR A 326 19.07 29.25 -3.10
N LEU A 327 18.52 28.65 -2.04
CA LEU A 327 17.08 28.75 -1.73
C LEU A 327 16.65 30.19 -1.42
N ALA A 328 17.53 30.98 -0.78
CA ALA A 328 17.32 32.43 -0.61
C ALA A 328 17.29 33.19 -1.96
N ALA A 329 18.07 32.74 -2.94
CA ALA A 329 18.11 33.35 -4.28
C ALA A 329 16.90 32.99 -5.15
N VAL A 330 16.31 31.80 -4.96
CA VAL A 330 15.10 31.35 -5.68
C VAL A 330 13.84 31.99 -5.09
N ALA A 331 13.74 32.10 -3.76
CA ALA A 331 12.64 32.79 -3.08
C ALA A 331 12.56 34.28 -3.47
N GLY A 332 13.69 34.92 -3.81
CA GLY A 332 13.74 36.31 -4.24
C GLY A 332 13.33 36.59 -5.69
N ARG A 333 13.07 35.56 -6.53
CA ARG A 333 12.84 35.74 -7.98
C ARG A 333 11.52 35.18 -8.52
N GLY A 334 10.67 34.55 -7.71
CA GLY A 334 9.42 33.96 -8.18
C GLY A 334 8.20 34.34 -7.34
N GLY A 335 7.45 35.36 -7.77
CA GLY A 335 6.05 35.50 -7.35
C GLY A 335 5.21 34.44 -8.07
N GLY A 336 4.80 33.39 -7.37
CA GLY A 336 4.03 32.27 -7.93
C GLY A 336 4.11 31.01 -7.06
N VAL A 337 3.49 29.91 -7.52
CA VAL A 337 3.27 28.61 -6.84
C VAL A 337 4.42 28.13 -5.93
N LEU A 338 5.68 28.34 -6.31
CA LEU A 338 6.85 27.98 -5.50
C LEU A 338 6.99 28.76 -4.17
N GLY A 339 6.55 30.02 -4.14
CA GLY A 339 6.49 30.84 -2.92
C GLY A 339 5.38 30.39 -1.96
N ALA A 340 4.26 29.90 -2.50
CA ALA A 340 3.18 29.32 -1.70
C ALA A 340 3.58 27.95 -1.12
N VAL A 341 4.30 27.12 -1.89
CA VAL A 341 4.90 25.86 -1.42
C VAL A 341 5.89 26.11 -0.27
N TRP A 342 6.72 27.16 -0.35
CA TRP A 342 7.61 27.54 0.76
C TRP A 342 6.85 27.95 2.02
N GLN A 343 5.79 28.77 1.90
CA GLN A 343 4.98 29.17 3.06
C GLN A 343 4.26 27.99 3.72
N ALA A 344 3.81 26.99 2.95
CA ALA A 344 3.21 25.77 3.47
C ALA A 344 4.22 24.85 4.17
N LEU A 345 5.50 24.88 3.78
CA LEU A 345 6.56 24.10 4.42
C LEU A 345 7.08 24.76 5.71
N ALA A 346 7.24 26.08 5.71
CA ALA A 346 7.67 26.83 6.90
C ALA A 346 6.71 26.64 8.08
N SER A 347 5.41 26.45 7.81
CA SER A 347 4.42 26.14 8.85
C SER A 347 4.50 24.68 9.34
N ARG A 348 4.90 23.72 8.49
CA ARG A 348 5.13 22.31 8.88
C ARG A 348 6.42 22.08 9.68
N GLU A 349 7.53 22.76 9.34
CA GLU A 349 8.76 22.69 10.16
C GLU A 349 8.52 23.21 11.58
N SER A 350 7.67 24.23 11.73
CA SER A 350 7.27 24.79 13.03
C SER A 350 6.52 23.76 13.91
N LEU A 351 5.71 22.90 13.29
CA LEU A 351 4.97 21.83 13.95
C LEU A 351 5.86 20.65 14.35
N CYS A 352 6.77 20.22 13.48
CA CYS A 352 7.72 19.14 13.78
C CYS A 352 8.75 19.56 14.85
N LEU A 353 9.21 20.82 14.84
CA LEU A 353 10.08 21.37 15.90
C LEU A 353 9.32 21.57 17.22
N GLY A 354 8.03 21.94 17.17
CA GLY A 354 7.19 22.10 18.37
C GLY A 354 6.96 20.80 19.14
N VAL A 355 6.78 19.67 18.44
CA VAL A 355 6.62 18.33 19.06
C VAL A 355 7.96 17.80 19.57
N GLY A 356 9.06 18.04 18.85
CA GLY A 356 10.41 17.64 19.29
C GLY A 356 10.93 18.42 20.50
N LEU A 357 10.64 19.72 20.59
CA LEU A 357 11.01 20.55 21.75
C LEU A 357 10.13 20.28 22.98
N GLY A 358 8.84 19.93 22.78
CA GLY A 358 7.94 19.57 23.87
C GLY A 358 8.32 18.28 24.62
N LEU A 359 8.81 17.27 23.88
CA LEU A 359 9.31 16.02 24.47
C LEU A 359 10.70 16.17 25.10
N GLY A 360 11.57 17.01 24.53
CA GLY A 360 12.90 17.29 25.07
C GLY A 360 12.88 18.03 26.42
N LEU A 361 11.94 18.96 26.61
CA LEU A 361 11.80 19.73 27.86
C LEU A 361 11.07 18.97 28.98
N ALA A 362 10.22 18.00 28.64
CA ALA A 362 9.57 17.14 29.63
C ALA A 362 10.53 16.12 30.24
N LEU A 363 11.46 15.57 29.44
CA LEU A 363 12.47 14.61 29.91
C LEU A 363 13.61 15.26 30.69
N SER A 364 13.94 16.54 30.45
CA SER A 364 14.97 17.25 31.21
C SER A 364 14.50 17.68 32.60
N ARG A 365 13.18 17.79 32.86
CA ARG A 365 12.63 18.11 34.19
C ARG A 365 12.44 16.88 35.09
N ALA A 366 12.29 15.68 34.54
CA ALA A 366 12.19 14.44 35.32
C ALA A 366 13.54 13.89 35.81
N ALA A 367 14.65 14.29 35.18
CA ALA A 367 16.01 13.89 35.56
C ALA A 367 16.67 14.81 36.61
N ALA A 368 16.01 15.91 37.02
CA ALA A 368 16.53 16.87 38.00
C ALA A 368 15.93 16.71 39.41
N THR A 369 15.12 15.68 39.66
CA THR A 369 14.53 15.38 40.98
C THR A 369 14.61 13.89 41.35
N ARG A 370 15.82 13.31 41.29
CA ARG A 370 16.21 12.14 42.08
C ARG A 370 17.64 12.24 42.55
#